data_AF-A0AAE1GX06-F1
#
_entry.id   AF-A0AAE1GX06-F1
#
_cell.length_a   1.000
_cell.length_b   1.000
_cell.length_c   1.000
_cell.angle_alpha   90.00
_cell.angle_beta   90.00
_cell.angle_gamma   90.00
#
_symmetry.space_group_name_H-M   'P 1'
#
loop_
_entity.id
_entity.type
_entity.pdbx_description
1 polymer ?
#
loop_
_entity_poly.entity_id
_entity_poly.type
_entity_poly.pdbx_seq_one_letter_code
_entity_poly.pdbx_strand_id
1 'polypeptide(L)'
;MDMILRITSKKTGMSAQWVAVVTCLLALTLCVSAQSGSRQVSEKLAQNPCSSKQTCHECIQTSTCAWCAQPDFGDRKRCFQPSNQDSNRQCNEAYMIFPQNEYTVERNEELSKASVGSGYISGSSYQSSSHQESGSGYEGGFREAVQVAPQHVSLKLRINEKYRLNVNYAQAEDYPVDLYYLMDLSKSMEDDKEKLSLLGNLLAQAMQNITSNFRLGFGSFVDKTVMPYVSTVPKK
;
A
#
# COMPACT_ATOMS: atom_id res chain seq x y z
N MET A 1 -17.19 3.32 -3.58
CA MET A 1 -16.43 2.76 -2.45
C MET A 1 -15.00 3.24 -2.60
N ASP A 2 -14.67 4.39 -2.01
CA ASP A 2 -13.32 4.95 -2.09
C ASP A 2 -12.44 4.34 -1.00
N MET A 3 -11.52 3.45 -1.40
CA MET A 3 -10.49 2.90 -0.52
C MET A 3 -9.30 3.86 -0.51
N ILE A 4 -9.20 4.72 0.50
CA ILE A 4 -8.08 5.65 0.64
C ILE A 4 -6.96 4.93 1.39
N LEU A 5 -5.98 4.40 0.65
CA LEU A 5 -4.71 3.94 1.22
C LEU A 5 -3.90 5.15 1.70
N ARG A 6 -3.54 5.19 2.99
CA ARG A 6 -2.53 6.12 3.50
C ARG A 6 -1.28 5.32 3.86
N ILE A 7 -0.26 5.43 3.01
CA ILE A 7 1.09 4.96 3.31
C ILE A 7 1.72 6.01 4.21
N THR A 8 1.87 5.72 5.50
CA THR A 8 2.62 6.58 6.41
C THR A 8 4.09 6.19 6.35
N SER A 9 4.88 6.93 5.57
CA SER A 9 6.33 6.92 5.70
C SER A 9 6.68 7.58 7.05
N LYS A 10 7.45 6.88 7.88
CA LYS A 10 7.97 7.41 9.14
C LYS A 10 9.01 8.48 8.80
N LYS A 11 8.55 9.73 8.62
CA LYS A 11 9.40 10.87 8.31
C LYS A 11 10.30 11.16 9.53
N THR A 12 11.61 11.00 9.34
CA THR A 12 12.63 11.34 10.32
C THR A 12 12.61 12.84 10.60
N GLY A 13 12.49 13.18 11.89
CA GLY A 13 12.76 14.45 12.57
C GLY A 13 12.74 15.75 11.75
N MET A 14 11.65 16.52 11.88
CA MET A 14 11.68 17.96 11.62
C MET A 14 12.43 18.67 12.77
N SER A 15 13.40 19.53 12.44
CA SER A 15 14.20 20.26 13.42
C SER A 15 13.35 21.28 14.19
N ALA A 16 13.69 21.48 15.48
CA ALA A 16 12.94 22.33 16.42
C ALA A 16 12.74 23.78 15.95
N GLN A 17 13.62 24.29 15.09
CA GLN A 17 13.51 25.64 14.51
C GLN A 17 12.31 25.78 13.55
N TRP A 18 11.99 24.73 12.78
CA TRP A 18 10.83 24.75 11.87
C TRP A 18 9.51 24.64 12.61
N VAL A 19 9.49 23.96 13.77
CA VAL A 19 8.29 23.85 14.61
C VAL A 19 7.92 25.23 15.18
N ALA A 20 8.89 25.99 15.68
CA ALA A 20 8.66 27.32 16.26
C ALA A 20 8.09 28.33 15.25
N VAL A 21 8.64 28.37 14.03
CA VAL A 21 8.19 29.28 12.97
C VAL A 21 6.76 28.96 12.51
N VAL A 22 6.44 27.68 12.34
CA VAL A 22 5.10 27.23 11.94
C VAL A 22 4.07 27.50 13.04
N THR A 23 4.43 27.29 14.32
CA THR A 23 3.54 27.62 15.45
C THR A 23 3.28 29.12 15.58
N CYS A 24 4.26 29.96 15.29
CA CYS A 24 4.13 31.41 15.40
C CYS A 24 3.25 31.99 14.26
N LEU A 25 3.42 31.48 13.04
CA LEU A 25 2.58 31.84 11.89
C LEU A 25 1.12 31.40 12.07
N LEU A 26 0.89 30.20 12.59
CA LEU A 26 -0.47 29.71 12.89
C LEU A 26 -1.16 30.55 13.98
N ALA A 27 -0.45 30.94 15.04
CA ALA A 27 -0.99 31.80 16.08
C ALA A 27 -1.38 33.19 15.56
N LEU A 28 -0.57 33.78 14.68
CA LEU A 28 -0.88 35.06 14.02
C LEU A 28 -2.12 34.96 13.12
N THR A 29 -2.31 33.86 12.39
CA THR A 29 -3.50 33.67 11.55
C THR A 29 -4.78 33.45 12.36
N LEU A 30 -4.70 32.80 13.53
CA LEU A 30 -5.85 32.57 14.41
C LEU A 30 -6.35 33.87 15.07
N CYS A 31 -5.44 34.79 15.43
CA CYS A 31 -5.80 36.08 15.99
C CYS A 31 -6.55 37.00 15.01
N VAL A 32 -6.26 36.92 13.70
CA VAL A 32 -6.93 37.75 12.69
C VAL A 32 -8.35 37.29 12.40
N SER A 33 -8.66 36.00 12.59
CA SER A 33 -10.03 35.47 12.40
C SER A 33 -10.99 35.69 13.58
N ALA A 34 -10.53 36.29 14.69
CA ALA A 34 -11.35 36.45 15.91
C ALA A 34 -12.40 37.57 15.86
N GLN A 35 -12.53 38.32 14.76
CA GLN A 35 -13.54 39.38 14.61
C GLN A 35 -14.21 39.35 13.22
N SER A 36 -15.04 38.33 12.97
CA SER A 36 -16.28 38.43 12.19
C SER A 36 -16.75 37.03 11.79
N GLY A 37 -18.00 36.70 12.14
CA GLY A 37 -18.70 35.52 11.62
C GLY A 37 -19.16 34.55 12.71
N SER A 38 -20.28 34.88 13.34
CA SER A 38 -21.18 33.84 13.85
C SER A 38 -21.63 32.98 12.67
N ARG A 39 -20.93 31.86 12.43
CA ARG A 39 -21.43 30.77 11.59
C ARG A 39 -22.64 30.17 12.30
N GLN A 40 -23.83 30.63 11.94
CA GLN A 40 -25.08 29.90 12.17
C GLN A 40 -24.98 28.58 11.39
N VAL A 41 -24.48 27.54 12.05
CA VAL A 41 -24.73 26.17 11.60
C VAL A 41 -26.24 26.02 11.72
N SER A 42 -26.90 25.98 10.57
CA SER A 42 -28.32 25.65 10.49
C SER A 42 -28.49 24.27 11.11
N GLU A 43 -28.90 24.22 12.37
CA GLU A 43 -29.38 23.04 13.06
C GLU A 43 -30.71 22.66 12.42
N LYS A 44 -30.66 22.18 11.18
CA LYS A 44 -31.74 21.38 10.64
C LYS A 44 -31.83 20.17 11.55
N LEU A 45 -32.91 20.12 12.33
CA LEU A 45 -33.37 18.98 13.11
C LEU A 45 -32.87 17.68 12.47
N ALA A 46 -31.80 17.12 13.03
CA ALA A 46 -31.17 15.92 12.50
C ALA A 46 -32.13 14.76 12.80
N GLN A 47 -33.11 14.56 11.91
CA GLN A 47 -33.97 13.40 11.96
C GLN A 47 -33.07 12.16 12.04
N ASN A 48 -33.30 11.34 13.06
CA ASN A 48 -32.50 10.16 13.30
C ASN A 48 -32.46 9.31 12.01
N PRO A 49 -31.28 9.05 11.42
CA PRO A 49 -31.15 8.37 10.13
C PRO A 49 -31.64 6.91 10.16
N CYS A 50 -31.88 6.36 11.36
CA CYS A 50 -32.41 5.02 11.59
C CYS A 50 -33.95 4.98 11.52
N SER A 51 -34.66 6.07 11.80
CA SER A 51 -36.11 6.05 12.04
C SER A 51 -36.95 5.75 10.78
N SER A 52 -36.42 6.01 9.58
CA SER A 52 -37.11 5.78 8.32
C SER A 52 -37.02 4.33 7.83
N LYS A 53 -36.11 3.52 8.38
CA LYS A 53 -35.81 2.17 7.88
C LYS A 53 -36.77 1.13 8.45
N GLN A 54 -37.39 0.33 7.58
CA GLN A 54 -38.38 -0.68 7.97
C GLN A 54 -37.83 -2.11 7.96
N THR A 55 -36.70 -2.37 7.30
CA THR A 55 -36.10 -3.70 7.19
C THR A 55 -34.72 -3.75 7.84
N CYS A 56 -34.29 -4.95 8.25
CA CYS A 56 -32.95 -5.17 8.80
C CYS A 56 -31.87 -4.75 7.80
N HIS A 57 -32.00 -5.15 6.53
CA HIS A 57 -31.05 -4.84 5.48
C HIS A 57 -30.83 -3.33 5.29
N GLU A 58 -31.90 -2.54 5.25
CA GLU A 58 -31.80 -1.08 5.14
C GLU A 58 -31.26 -0.42 6.41
N CYS A 59 -31.55 -0.99 7.58
CA CYS A 59 -31.10 -0.47 8.86
C CYS A 59 -29.58 -0.64 9.04
N ILE A 60 -29.06 -1.84 8.77
CA ILE A 60 -27.63 -2.14 8.94
C ILE A 60 -26.75 -1.39 7.93
N GLN A 61 -27.34 -0.92 6.82
CA GLN A 61 -26.66 -0.09 5.83
C GLN A 61 -26.23 1.28 6.33
N THR A 62 -26.87 1.78 7.38
CA THR A 62 -26.45 2.99 8.07
C THR A 62 -25.51 2.59 9.20
N SER A 63 -24.27 3.08 9.19
CA SER A 63 -23.21 2.65 10.11
C SER A 63 -23.54 2.87 11.60
N THR A 64 -24.43 3.81 11.91
CA THR A 64 -24.76 4.19 13.30
C THR A 64 -26.00 3.50 13.88
N CYS A 65 -26.72 2.72 13.08
CA CYS A 65 -27.99 2.10 13.50
C CYS A 65 -27.81 0.65 13.97
N ALA A 66 -28.71 0.13 14.79
CA ALA A 66 -28.81 -1.26 15.18
C ALA A 66 -30.24 -1.77 14.93
N TRP A 67 -30.37 -3.07 14.70
CA TRP A 67 -31.66 -3.72 14.45
C TRP A 67 -32.06 -4.65 15.59
N CYS A 68 -33.30 -4.54 16.06
CA CYS A 68 -33.88 -5.47 17.04
C CYS A 68 -34.70 -6.58 16.36
N ALA A 69 -34.24 -7.83 16.49
CA ALA A 69 -34.90 -9.02 15.95
C ALA A 69 -35.81 -9.73 16.97
N GLN A 70 -36.08 -9.12 18.13
CA GLN A 70 -36.89 -9.73 19.19
C GLN A 70 -38.32 -10.04 18.70
N PRO A 71 -38.89 -11.24 18.96
CA PRO A 71 -40.23 -11.59 18.49
C PRO A 71 -41.33 -10.66 19.03
N ASP A 72 -41.39 -10.45 20.35
CA ASP A 72 -42.44 -9.66 21.03
C ASP A 72 -42.10 -8.16 21.12
N PHE A 73 -41.86 -7.54 19.97
CA PHE A 73 -41.37 -6.16 19.92
C PHE A 73 -42.46 -5.07 19.83
N GLY A 74 -43.73 -5.46 19.75
CA GLY A 74 -44.86 -4.56 19.54
C GLY A 74 -44.71 -3.68 18.29
N ASP A 75 -45.37 -2.53 18.28
CA ASP A 75 -45.36 -1.57 17.16
C ASP A 75 -44.16 -0.60 17.16
N ARG A 76 -43.13 -0.91 17.96
CA ARG A 76 -41.93 -0.06 18.06
C ARG A 76 -41.05 -0.23 16.82
N LYS A 77 -40.36 0.84 16.43
CA LYS A 77 -39.38 0.77 15.35
C LYS A 77 -38.18 -0.10 15.76
N ARG A 78 -37.94 -1.16 14.99
CA ARG A 78 -36.86 -2.13 15.20
C ARG A 78 -35.47 -1.55 14.87
N CYS A 79 -35.41 -0.55 14.00
CA CYS A 79 -34.17 0.17 13.71
C CYS A 79 -34.00 1.36 14.65
N PHE A 80 -32.90 1.42 15.39
CA PHE A 80 -32.62 2.48 16.36
C PHE A 80 -31.14 2.82 16.41
N GLN A 81 -30.78 3.93 17.05
CA GLN A 81 -29.39 4.36 17.21
C GLN A 81 -28.93 4.06 18.65
N PRO A 82 -27.92 3.19 18.86
CA PRO A 82 -27.46 2.82 20.20
C PRO A 82 -26.89 3.98 21.03
N SER A 83 -26.39 5.04 20.37
CA SER A 83 -25.75 6.18 21.04
C SER A 83 -26.72 7.12 21.78
N ASN A 84 -28.02 7.03 21.52
CA ASN A 84 -29.00 7.88 22.19
C ASN A 84 -29.42 7.24 23.52
N GLN A 85 -29.37 8.03 24.60
CA GLN A 85 -29.43 7.65 26.02
C GLN A 85 -30.67 6.82 26.49
N ASP A 86 -31.60 6.49 25.58
CA ASP A 86 -32.76 5.59 25.79
C ASP A 86 -32.53 4.14 25.32
N SER A 87 -31.34 3.83 24.79
CA SER A 87 -31.01 2.59 24.09
C SER A 87 -30.98 1.32 24.96
N ASN A 88 -30.79 1.45 26.28
CA ASN A 88 -30.67 0.29 27.18
C ASN A 88 -32.01 -0.37 27.56
N ARG A 89 -33.14 0.16 27.07
CA ARG A 89 -34.49 -0.41 27.27
C ARG A 89 -35.17 -0.82 25.97
N GLN A 90 -34.49 -0.63 24.84
CA GLN A 90 -35.11 -0.75 23.53
C GLN A 90 -35.01 -2.16 22.96
N CYS A 91 -34.03 -3.01 23.31
CA CYS A 91 -33.93 -4.39 22.82
C CYS A 91 -33.02 -5.22 23.73
N ASN A 92 -33.32 -6.51 23.91
CA ASN A 92 -32.40 -7.42 24.59
C ASN A 92 -31.15 -7.66 23.72
N GLU A 93 -29.96 -7.64 24.33
CA GLU A 93 -28.66 -7.85 23.65
C GLU A 93 -28.61 -9.15 22.82
N ALA A 94 -29.27 -10.22 23.28
CA ALA A 94 -29.33 -11.49 22.56
C ALA A 94 -30.05 -11.41 21.20
N TYR A 95 -30.92 -10.42 21.00
CA TYR A 95 -31.67 -10.19 19.77
C TYR A 95 -31.25 -8.92 19.03
N MET A 96 -30.17 -8.27 19.49
CA MET A 96 -29.63 -7.05 18.90
C MET A 96 -28.63 -7.39 17.79
N ILE A 97 -28.90 -6.89 16.58
CA ILE A 97 -28.01 -7.02 15.43
C ILE A 97 -27.32 -5.69 15.19
N PHE A 98 -26.04 -5.61 15.56
CA PHE A 98 -25.20 -4.44 15.37
C PHE A 98 -23.81 -4.86 14.86
N PRO A 99 -23.69 -5.25 13.57
CA PRO A 99 -22.44 -5.76 13.03
C PRO A 99 -21.35 -4.70 13.13
N GLN A 100 -20.22 -5.08 13.72
CA GLN A 100 -19.01 -4.26 13.78
C GLN A 100 -18.05 -4.64 12.67
N ASN A 101 -17.17 -3.71 12.31
CA ASN A 101 -16.01 -4.01 11.50
C ASN A 101 -15.07 -4.96 12.26
N GLU A 102 -14.64 -6.05 11.62
CA GLU A 102 -13.69 -7.00 12.17
C GLU A 102 -12.40 -6.97 11.33
N TYR A 103 -11.26 -6.96 12.02
CA TYR A 103 -9.94 -6.98 11.40
C TYR A 103 -9.10 -8.06 12.06
N THR A 104 -8.59 -8.97 11.24
CA THR A 104 -7.69 -10.03 11.67
C THR A 104 -6.48 -10.06 10.75
N VAL A 105 -5.31 -10.28 11.33
CA VAL A 105 -4.06 -10.37 10.58
C VAL A 105 -3.70 -11.83 10.47
N GLU A 106 -3.66 -12.34 9.24
CA GLU A 106 -3.36 -13.73 8.97
C GLU A 106 -1.86 -13.94 8.73
N ARG A 107 -1.18 -12.96 8.14
CA ARG A 107 0.27 -12.97 7.92
C ARG A 107 0.86 -11.58 8.14
N ASN A 108 1.85 -11.52 9.03
CA ASN A 108 2.55 -10.29 9.43
C ASN A 108 4.04 -10.54 9.69
N GLU A 109 4.75 -10.91 8.64
CA GLU A 109 6.19 -10.96 8.64
C GLU A 109 6.76 -9.55 8.89
N GLU A 110 7.78 -9.49 9.74
CA GLU A 110 8.45 -8.24 10.06
C GLU A 110 9.17 -7.70 8.84
N LEU A 111 9.22 -6.36 8.74
CA LEU A 111 9.93 -5.70 7.67
C LEU A 111 11.41 -6.04 7.77
N SER A 112 11.96 -6.62 6.71
CA SER A 112 13.37 -7.00 6.62
C SER A 112 14.07 -6.16 5.56
N LYS A 113 15.27 -5.70 5.89
CA LYS A 113 16.19 -5.17 4.89
C LYS A 113 16.89 -6.37 4.26
N ALA A 114 16.93 -6.44 2.93
CA ALA A 114 17.72 -7.45 2.24
C ALA A 114 19.14 -7.39 2.81
N SER A 115 19.56 -8.43 3.52
CA SER A 115 20.94 -8.59 3.92
C SER A 115 21.52 -9.71 3.06
N VAL A 116 22.64 -9.39 2.40
CA VAL A 116 23.52 -10.43 1.87
C VAL A 116 23.84 -11.33 3.03
N GLY A 117 23.36 -12.57 2.98
CA GLY A 117 23.84 -13.62 3.85
C GLY A 117 25.33 -13.79 3.57
N SER A 118 26.18 -13.10 4.32
CA SER A 118 27.59 -13.42 4.41
C SER A 118 27.67 -14.75 5.15
N GLY A 119 27.45 -15.84 4.41
CA GLY A 119 27.62 -17.19 4.89
C GLY A 119 29.10 -17.44 5.11
N TYR A 120 29.60 -17.11 6.28
CA TYR A 120 30.82 -17.73 6.79
C TYR A 120 30.47 -19.20 7.00
N ILE A 121 30.99 -20.07 6.12
CA ILE A 121 31.04 -21.50 6.39
C ILE A 121 31.96 -21.67 7.61
N SER A 122 31.38 -21.92 8.77
CA SER A 122 32.09 -22.45 9.94
C SER A 122 31.47 -23.77 10.34
N GLY A 123 32.25 -24.83 10.14
CA GLY A 123 32.18 -26.03 10.96
C GLY A 123 31.17 -27.09 10.55
N SER A 124 31.71 -28.20 10.05
CA SER A 124 31.06 -29.49 9.88
C SER A 124 30.30 -29.95 11.13
N SER A 125 29.07 -30.43 10.94
CA SER A 125 28.54 -31.52 11.77
C SER A 125 27.66 -32.43 10.91
N TYR A 126 27.94 -33.72 11.05
CA TYR A 126 27.36 -34.82 10.30
C TYR A 126 25.94 -35.06 10.80
N GLN A 127 24.93 -34.93 9.94
CA GLN A 127 23.70 -35.68 10.14
C GLN A 127 23.01 -35.95 8.80
N SER A 128 22.91 -37.23 8.49
CA SER A 128 22.25 -37.79 7.32
C SER A 128 20.75 -37.89 7.57
N SER A 129 19.93 -37.40 6.63
CA SER A 129 18.65 -38.05 6.27
C SER A 129 18.03 -37.50 4.99
N SER A 130 17.92 -38.41 4.01
CA SER A 130 16.84 -38.62 3.01
C SER A 130 16.51 -37.57 1.94
N HIS A 131 16.90 -37.94 0.71
CA HIS A 131 16.19 -37.91 -0.59
C HIS A 131 15.13 -36.83 -0.87
N GLN A 132 15.47 -35.89 -1.76
CA GLN A 132 14.64 -35.56 -2.93
C GLN A 132 15.48 -34.86 -4.01
N GLU A 133 15.53 -35.48 -5.20
CA GLU A 133 16.10 -34.92 -6.43
C GLU A 133 15.27 -33.72 -6.90
N SER A 134 15.91 -32.59 -7.17
CA SER A 134 15.75 -31.81 -8.42
C SER A 134 16.63 -30.56 -8.44
N GLY A 135 17.47 -30.45 -9.47
CA GLY A 135 17.98 -29.16 -9.98
C GLY A 135 19.22 -28.60 -9.31
N SER A 136 20.40 -28.95 -9.84
CA SER A 136 21.65 -28.25 -9.58
C SER A 136 21.63 -26.83 -10.16
N GLY A 137 21.48 -25.83 -9.30
CA GLY A 137 21.77 -24.43 -9.59
C GLY A 137 22.47 -23.83 -8.36
N TYR A 138 23.61 -23.19 -8.57
CA TYR A 138 24.28 -22.41 -7.53
C TYR A 138 23.39 -21.23 -7.12
N GLU A 139 22.47 -21.45 -6.17
CA GLU A 139 21.73 -20.38 -5.51
C GLU A 139 22.42 -20.04 -4.19
N GLY A 140 23.28 -19.03 -4.23
CA GLY A 140 23.50 -18.22 -3.03
C GLY A 140 22.15 -17.63 -2.65
N GLY A 141 21.50 -18.21 -1.64
CA GLY A 141 20.13 -17.89 -1.27
C GLY A 141 20.00 -16.43 -0.84
N PHE A 142 19.61 -15.56 -1.78
CA PHE A 142 19.13 -14.23 -1.48
C PHE A 142 17.83 -14.38 -0.70
N ARG A 143 17.83 -13.98 0.57
CA ARG A 143 16.58 -13.88 1.34
C ARG A 143 15.81 -12.68 0.82
N GLU A 144 14.64 -12.93 0.25
CA GLU A 144 13.73 -11.89 -0.21
C GLU A 144 13.39 -10.92 0.94
N ALA A 145 13.56 -9.63 0.70
CA ALA A 145 13.27 -8.60 1.70
C ALA A 145 11.77 -8.35 1.81
N VAL A 146 11.24 -8.38 3.03
CA VAL A 146 9.86 -8.06 3.32
C VAL A 146 9.75 -6.54 3.45
N GLN A 147 9.28 -5.89 2.38
CA GLN A 147 9.19 -4.42 2.32
C GLN A 147 7.84 -3.86 2.75
N VAL A 148 6.79 -4.70 2.83
CA VAL A 148 5.42 -4.31 3.16
C VAL A 148 4.86 -5.24 4.22
N ALA A 149 4.20 -4.67 5.23
CA ALA A 149 3.50 -5.41 6.28
C ALA A 149 2.20 -4.70 6.68
N PRO A 150 1.11 -5.44 7.00
CA PRO A 150 0.97 -6.91 6.96
C PRO A 150 0.82 -7.45 5.52
N GLN A 151 1.12 -8.73 5.31
CA GLN A 151 1.04 -9.37 3.98
C GLN A 151 -0.33 -9.98 3.70
N HIS A 152 -1.03 -10.44 4.74
CA HIS A 152 -2.39 -10.98 4.60
C HIS A 152 -3.28 -10.56 5.76
N VAL A 153 -4.44 -10.00 5.43
CA VAL A 153 -5.44 -9.51 6.39
C VAL A 153 -6.82 -9.95 5.95
N SER A 154 -7.66 -10.32 6.92
CA SER A 154 -9.08 -10.58 6.72
C SER A 154 -9.89 -9.45 7.36
N LEU A 155 -10.72 -8.83 6.53
CA LEU A 155 -11.53 -7.66 6.86
C LEU A 155 -13.01 -7.98 6.66
N LYS A 156 -13.78 -7.96 7.73
CA LYS A 156 -15.24 -8.02 7.68
C LYS A 156 -15.78 -6.62 7.87
N LEU A 157 -16.28 -6.01 6.79
CA LEU A 157 -16.73 -4.63 6.81
C LEU A 157 -18.25 -4.52 6.88
N ARG A 158 -18.72 -3.61 7.71
CA ARG A 158 -20.07 -3.09 7.67
C ARG A 158 -20.22 -2.19 6.46
N ILE A 159 -21.29 -2.39 5.70
CA ILE A 159 -21.55 -1.60 4.50
C ILE A 159 -21.67 -0.11 4.84
N ASN A 160 -21.12 0.74 3.97
CA ASN A 160 -21.04 2.20 4.11
C ASN A 160 -20.24 2.73 5.32
N GLU A 161 -19.59 1.85 6.08
CA GLU A 161 -18.64 2.25 7.12
C GLU A 161 -17.22 2.26 6.56
N LYS A 162 -16.46 3.32 6.84
CA LYS A 162 -15.07 3.45 6.37
C LYS A 162 -14.14 2.81 7.40
N TYR A 163 -13.35 1.84 6.97
CA TYR A 163 -12.28 1.25 7.77
C TYR A 163 -10.90 1.76 7.30
N ARG A 164 -10.02 2.09 8.25
CA ARG A 164 -8.65 2.55 7.94
C ARG A 164 -7.66 1.45 8.26
N LEU A 165 -7.10 0.85 7.22
CA LEU A 165 -6.01 -0.11 7.33
C LEU A 165 -4.66 0.63 7.39
N ASN A 166 -3.82 0.24 8.35
CA ASN A 166 -2.44 0.72 8.43
C ASN A 166 -1.52 -0.27 7.74
N VAL A 167 -0.74 0.22 6.78
CA VAL A 167 0.26 -0.56 6.06
C VAL A 167 1.62 0.10 6.28
N ASN A 168 2.57 -0.71 6.72
CA ASN A 168 3.94 -0.29 6.96
C ASN A 168 4.79 -0.62 5.74
N TYR A 169 5.68 0.30 5.39
CA TYR A 169 6.63 0.15 4.29
C TYR A 169 8.04 0.47 4.75
N ALA A 170 9.01 -0.34 4.34
CA ALA A 170 10.43 -0.07 4.48
C ALA A 170 11.14 -0.43 3.18
N GLN A 171 11.99 0.48 2.71
CA GLN A 171 12.82 0.24 1.52
C GLN A 171 13.95 -0.74 1.85
N ALA A 172 14.14 -1.74 1.00
CA ALA A 172 15.28 -2.65 1.08
C ALA A 172 16.57 -1.95 0.62
N GLU A 173 17.70 -2.26 1.28
CA GLU A 173 19.00 -1.64 0.98
C GLU A 173 19.70 -2.31 -0.21
N ASP A 174 19.70 -3.65 -0.28
CA ASP A 174 20.31 -4.41 -1.38
C ASP A 174 19.27 -5.21 -2.16
N TYR A 175 18.47 -4.52 -2.98
CA TYR A 175 17.42 -5.13 -3.78
C TYR A 175 17.90 -5.35 -5.23
N PRO A 176 17.65 -6.52 -5.85
CA PRO A 176 18.14 -6.83 -7.19
C PRO A 176 17.59 -5.84 -8.22
N VAL A 177 18.45 -5.44 -9.16
CA VAL A 177 18.10 -4.50 -10.23
C VAL A 177 18.38 -5.12 -11.59
N ASP A 178 17.33 -5.16 -12.42
CA ASP A 178 17.41 -5.54 -13.82
C ASP A 178 17.30 -4.27 -14.69
N LEU A 179 18.36 -3.91 -15.41
CA LEU A 179 18.38 -2.78 -16.32
C LEU A 179 18.42 -3.30 -17.77
N TYR A 180 17.41 -2.95 -18.56
CA TYR A 180 17.36 -3.29 -19.98
C TYR A 180 17.62 -2.05 -20.82
N TYR A 181 18.77 -2.02 -21.50
CA TYR A 181 19.16 -0.91 -22.35
C TYR A 181 18.73 -1.18 -23.79
N LEU A 182 17.77 -0.41 -24.29
CA LEU A 182 17.25 -0.52 -25.66
C LEU A 182 17.78 0.64 -26.51
N MET A 183 18.70 0.33 -27.42
CA MET A 183 19.36 1.31 -28.28
C MET A 183 18.73 1.41 -29.67
N ASP A 184 18.74 2.61 -30.23
CA ASP A 184 18.61 2.80 -31.66
C ASP A 184 19.97 2.54 -32.34
N LEU A 185 20.00 1.66 -33.35
CA LEU A 185 21.18 1.39 -34.19
C LEU A 185 21.03 1.96 -35.61
N SER A 186 20.18 2.98 -35.79
CA SER A 186 20.11 3.77 -37.01
C SER A 186 21.43 4.48 -37.31
N LYS A 187 21.59 4.93 -38.56
CA LYS A 187 22.84 5.58 -39.02
C LYS A 187 23.19 6.84 -38.23
N SER A 188 22.20 7.54 -37.66
CA SER A 188 22.45 8.72 -36.81
C SER A 188 23.06 8.41 -35.45
N MET A 189 23.02 7.16 -34.99
CA MET A 189 23.57 6.71 -33.70
C MET A 189 24.92 5.99 -33.87
N GLU A 190 25.53 6.07 -35.06
CA GLU A 190 26.75 5.33 -35.39
C GLU A 190 27.94 5.71 -34.48
N ASP A 191 28.11 6.99 -34.15
CA ASP A 191 29.19 7.46 -33.28
C ASP A 191 28.91 7.19 -31.79
N ASP A 192 27.64 7.10 -31.40
CA ASP A 192 27.23 6.80 -30.02
C ASP A 192 27.29 5.31 -29.69
N LYS A 193 27.22 4.42 -30.68
CA LYS A 193 27.40 2.97 -30.51
C LYS A 193 28.71 2.64 -29.78
N GLU A 194 29.80 3.28 -30.19
CA GLU A 194 31.13 3.03 -29.61
C GLU A 194 31.20 3.54 -28.16
N LYS A 195 30.65 4.73 -27.90
CA LYS A 195 30.59 5.31 -26.54
C LYS A 195 29.72 4.46 -25.61
N LEU A 196 28.59 3.95 -26.09
CA LEU A 196 27.63 3.18 -25.30
C LEU A 196 28.13 1.77 -25.00
N SER A 197 28.93 1.18 -25.90
CA SER A 197 29.65 -0.06 -25.62
C SER A 197 30.64 0.11 -24.45
N LEU A 198 31.32 1.26 -24.36
CA LEU A 198 32.26 1.53 -23.26
C LEU A 198 31.51 1.85 -21.95
N LEU A 199 30.39 2.58 -22.04
CA LEU A 199 29.58 2.97 -20.88
C LEU A 199 28.93 1.77 -20.19
N GLY A 200 28.60 0.70 -20.92
CA GLY A 200 28.01 -0.51 -20.35
C GLY A 200 28.85 -1.12 -19.21
N ASN A 201 30.18 -1.15 -19.38
CA ASN A 201 31.10 -1.67 -18.36
C ASN A 201 31.17 -0.76 -17.14
N LEU A 202 31.23 0.56 -17.36
CA LEU A 202 31.26 1.54 -16.29
C LEU A 202 29.96 1.53 -15.48
N LEU A 203 28.82 1.39 -16.16
CA LEU A 203 27.51 1.28 -15.54
C LEU A 203 27.42 0.02 -14.69
N ALA A 204 27.83 -1.13 -15.23
CA ALA A 204 27.82 -2.39 -14.47
C ALA A 204 28.68 -2.29 -13.20
N GLN A 205 29.87 -1.69 -13.28
CA GLN A 205 30.74 -1.48 -12.13
C GLN A 205 30.16 -0.49 -11.11
N ALA A 206 29.55 0.60 -11.58
CA ALA A 206 28.89 1.57 -10.71
C ALA A 206 27.68 0.96 -9.99
N MET A 207 26.89 0.12 -10.69
CA MET A 207 25.71 -0.53 -10.13
C MET A 207 26.05 -1.68 -9.17
N GLN A 208 27.17 -2.39 -9.39
CA GLN A 208 27.69 -3.39 -8.45
C GLN A 208 28.02 -2.81 -7.06
N ASN A 209 28.34 -1.51 -6.96
CA ASN A 209 28.55 -0.84 -5.67
C ASN A 209 27.23 -0.47 -4.96
N ILE A 210 26.10 -0.50 -5.67
CA ILE A 210 24.77 -0.13 -5.14
C ILE A 210 23.97 -1.38 -4.79
N THR A 211 23.99 -2.39 -5.66
CA THR A 211 23.36 -3.69 -5.41
C THR A 211 24.30 -4.84 -5.77
N SER A 212 24.27 -5.90 -4.96
CA SER A 212 25.03 -7.12 -5.19
C SER A 212 24.50 -7.96 -6.36
N ASN A 213 23.23 -7.77 -6.76
CA ASN A 213 22.58 -8.54 -7.82
C ASN A 213 22.06 -7.61 -8.92
N PHE A 214 22.95 -7.25 -9.84
CA PHE A 214 22.65 -6.41 -11.00
C PHE A 214 22.66 -7.24 -12.29
N ARG A 215 21.61 -7.13 -13.10
CA ARG A 215 21.56 -7.71 -14.45
C ARG A 215 21.41 -6.60 -15.49
N LEU A 216 22.20 -6.70 -16.55
CA LEU A 216 22.17 -5.78 -17.69
C LEU A 216 21.75 -6.54 -18.94
N GLY A 217 20.61 -6.14 -19.52
CA GLY A 217 20.16 -6.58 -20.83
C GLY A 217 20.45 -5.53 -21.89
N PHE A 218 20.71 -5.97 -23.12
CA PHE A 218 20.91 -5.11 -24.27
C PHE A 218 19.95 -5.50 -25.39
N GLY A 219 19.25 -4.51 -25.94
CA GLY A 219 18.45 -4.64 -27.15
C GLY A 219 18.80 -3.53 -28.12
N SER A 220 18.60 -3.80 -29.40
CA SER A 220 18.66 -2.77 -30.43
C SER A 220 17.41 -2.79 -31.28
N PHE A 221 16.97 -1.62 -31.72
CA PHE A 221 15.95 -1.49 -32.74
C PHE A 221 16.45 -0.61 -33.88
N VAL A 222 15.86 -0.84 -35.05
CA VAL A 222 15.89 0.02 -36.23
C VAL A 222 14.43 0.12 -36.70
N ASP A 223 14.19 0.87 -37.77
CA ASP A 223 12.87 0.95 -38.38
C ASP A 223 12.42 -0.38 -39.03
N LYS A 224 11.14 -0.47 -39.36
CA LYS A 224 10.54 -1.64 -40.02
C LYS A 224 11.21 -1.92 -41.36
N THR A 225 11.41 -3.19 -41.70
CA THR A 225 12.06 -3.63 -42.94
C THR A 225 11.16 -3.54 -44.19
N VAL A 226 10.18 -2.65 -44.20
CA VAL A 226 9.21 -2.46 -45.30
C VAL A 226 9.30 -1.05 -45.87
N MET A 227 8.89 -0.87 -47.12
CA MET A 227 8.74 0.46 -47.70
C MET A 227 7.64 1.25 -46.93
N PRO A 228 7.80 2.57 -46.75
CA PRO A 228 8.85 3.46 -47.25
C PRO A 228 10.07 3.63 -46.32
N TYR A 229 10.17 2.85 -45.24
CA TYR A 229 11.16 3.05 -44.16
C TYR A 229 12.57 2.57 -44.52
N VAL A 230 12.68 1.54 -45.38
CA VAL A 230 13.96 1.05 -45.91
C VAL A 230 13.92 0.95 -47.43
N SER A 231 15.06 1.18 -48.07
CA SER A 231 15.21 0.95 -49.52
C SER A 231 15.22 -0.57 -49.79
N THR A 232 14.28 -1.05 -50.60
CA THR A 232 14.17 -2.46 -51.03
C THR A 232 14.91 -2.74 -52.34
N VAL A 233 15.55 -1.73 -52.93
CA VAL A 233 16.35 -1.88 -54.15
C VAL A 233 17.57 -2.77 -53.86
N PRO A 234 17.78 -3.87 -54.61
CA PRO A 234 18.92 -4.76 -54.37
C PRO A 234 20.26 -4.05 -54.63
N LYS A 235 21.05 -3.93 -53.55
CA LYS A 235 22.42 -3.39 -53.42
C LYS A 235 22.63 -1.87 -53.62
N LYS A 236 23.09 -1.26 -52.52
CA LYS A 236 24.11 -0.20 -52.48
C LYS A 236 25.44 -0.84 -52.08
#